data_AF-A0A9D9CS92-F1
#
_entry.id   AF-A0A9D9CS92-F1
#
_cell.length_a   1.000
_cell.length_b   1.000
_cell.length_c   1.000
_cell.angle_alpha   90.00
_cell.angle_beta   90.00
_cell.angle_gamma   90.00
#
_symmetry.space_group_name_H-M   'P 1'
#
loop_
_entity.id
_entity.type
_entity.pdbx_description
1 polymer ?
#
loop_
_entity_poly.entity_id
_entity_poly.type
_entity_poly.pdbx_seq_one_letter_code
_entity_poly.pdbx_strand_id
1 'polypeptide(L)'
;QVYNLSPVTEKLFGKYYSWEEASSACPSGWRLPTAAEFDALGTSAPDLMVQVSFLDKEMWTYWPGMTPTNAKGFNAIPAGYLDRSKIDTDSVSGYGHYAAYWTSDTEGDLACYRYIQEDNPLVQKGLGSKTSLALSVRCVR
;
A
#
# COMPACT_ATOMS: atom_id res chain seq x y z
N GLN A 1 -11.50 -9.42 -7.00
CA GLN A 1 -12.70 -8.60 -7.25
C GLN A 1 -12.22 -7.20 -7.63
N VAL A 2 -12.83 -6.58 -8.64
CA VAL A 2 -12.42 -5.26 -9.13
C VAL A 2 -13.33 -4.21 -8.50
N TYR A 3 -12.74 -3.20 -7.86
CA TYR A 3 -13.49 -2.13 -7.18
C TYR A 3 -13.28 -0.81 -7.91
N ASN A 4 -14.38 -0.09 -8.14
CA ASN A 4 -14.34 1.26 -8.71
C ASN A 4 -14.08 2.29 -7.62
N LEU A 5 -13.26 3.29 -7.93
CA LEU A 5 -13.01 4.42 -7.03
C LEU A 5 -14.30 5.21 -6.80
N SER A 6 -14.61 5.49 -5.54
CA SER A 6 -15.67 6.40 -5.12
C SER A 6 -15.13 7.49 -4.20
N PRO A 7 -15.79 8.66 -4.10
CA PRO A 7 -15.38 9.72 -3.16
C PRO A 7 -15.34 9.26 -1.69
N VAL A 8 -16.12 8.24 -1.33
CA VAL A 8 -16.14 7.68 0.03
C VAL A 8 -14.91 6.81 0.27
N THR A 9 -14.57 5.93 -0.67
CA THR A 9 -13.38 5.07 -0.56
C THR A 9 -12.09 5.89 -0.60
N GLU A 10 -12.04 6.99 -1.37
CA GLU A 10 -10.88 7.90 -1.37
C GLU A 10 -10.65 8.55 0.01
N LYS A 11 -11.72 8.93 0.72
CA LYS A 11 -11.60 9.50 2.07
C LYS A 11 -11.15 8.48 3.10
N LEU A 12 -11.52 7.22 2.94
CA LEU A 12 -11.21 6.16 3.90
C LEU A 12 -9.82 5.55 3.68
N PHE A 13 -9.45 5.29 2.43
CA PHE A 13 -8.24 4.56 2.07
C PHE A 13 -7.16 5.42 1.42
N GLY A 14 -7.49 6.68 1.12
CA GLY A 14 -6.63 7.58 0.37
C GLY A 14 -6.76 7.39 -1.14
N LYS A 15 -5.84 8.03 -1.86
CA LYS A 15 -5.73 7.93 -3.32
C LYS A 15 -4.56 7.03 -3.71
N TYR A 16 -4.57 6.62 -4.97
CA TYR A 16 -3.47 5.91 -5.60
C TYR A 16 -2.66 6.90 -6.44
N TYR A 17 -1.37 6.93 -6.20
CA TYR A 17 -0.44 7.83 -6.84
C TYR A 17 0.52 7.01 -7.68
N SER A 18 0.81 7.42 -8.92
CA SER A 18 2.04 6.99 -9.59
C SER A 18 3.24 7.42 -8.75
N TRP A 19 4.41 6.84 -9.01
CA TRP A 19 5.59 7.25 -8.24
C TRP A 19 5.95 8.72 -8.48
N GLU A 20 5.79 9.21 -9.71
CA GLU A 20 5.99 10.63 -10.04
C GLU A 20 5.03 11.53 -9.25
N GLU A 21 3.75 11.17 -9.20
CA GLU A 21 2.75 11.89 -8.38
C GLU A 21 3.12 11.81 -6.89
N ALA A 22 3.52 10.63 -6.41
CA ALA A 22 3.88 10.38 -5.02
C ALA A 22 5.09 11.20 -4.56
N SER A 23 6.07 11.41 -5.45
CA SER A 23 7.30 12.19 -5.17
C SER A 23 7.02 13.65 -4.78
N SER A 24 5.86 14.17 -5.16
CA SER A 24 5.40 15.54 -4.86
C SER A 24 4.12 15.59 -4.02
N ALA A 25 3.54 14.45 -3.65
CA ALA A 25 2.29 14.37 -2.91
C ALA A 25 2.43 14.70 -1.41
N CYS A 26 3.64 14.60 -0.86
CA CYS A 26 3.87 14.85 0.56
C CYS A 26 3.82 16.35 0.90
N PRO A 27 3.19 16.74 2.03
CA PRO A 27 3.15 18.13 2.48
C PRO A 27 4.55 18.72 2.70
N SER A 28 4.65 20.05 2.75
CA SER A 28 5.92 20.73 3.04
C SER A 28 6.55 20.22 4.35
N GLY A 29 7.84 19.89 4.29
CA GLY A 29 8.58 19.29 5.41
C GLY A 29 8.40 17.78 5.56
N TRP A 30 7.64 17.13 4.68
CA TRP A 30 7.48 15.68 4.62
C TRP A 30 7.96 15.13 3.29
N ARG A 31 8.27 13.83 3.25
CA ARG A 31 8.70 13.12 2.04
C ARG A 31 8.24 11.67 2.06
N LEU A 32 8.42 10.98 0.94
CA LEU A 32 8.31 9.52 0.92
C LEU A 32 9.40 8.90 1.83
N PRO A 33 9.09 7.77 2.51
CA PRO A 33 10.08 7.00 3.23
C PRO A 33 11.06 6.38 2.24
N THR A 34 12.31 6.24 2.66
CA THR A 34 13.25 5.34 1.99
C THR A 34 12.87 3.89 2.28
N ALA A 35 13.40 2.99 1.47
CA ALA A 35 13.33 1.55 1.62
C ALA A 35 13.84 1.13 3.01
N ALA A 36 14.98 1.68 3.43
CA ALA A 36 15.58 1.39 4.72
C ALA A 36 14.71 1.86 5.90
N GLU A 37 14.07 3.03 5.80
CA GLU A 37 13.15 3.52 6.83
C GLU A 37 11.89 2.67 6.92
N PHE A 38 11.37 2.22 5.78
CA PHE A 38 10.23 1.30 5.78
C PHE A 38 10.62 -0.04 6.42
N ASP A 39 11.78 -0.60 6.05
CA ASP A 39 12.28 -1.86 6.61
C ASP A 39 12.52 -1.75 8.13
N ALA A 40 12.89 -0.56 8.61
CA ALA A 40 13.04 -0.28 10.04
C ALA A 40 11.72 -0.30 10.82
N LEU A 41 10.56 -0.13 10.17
CA LEU A 41 9.26 -0.36 10.82
C LEU A 41 9.13 -1.83 11.22
N GLY A 42 9.58 -2.73 10.36
CA GLY A 42 9.57 -4.17 10.58
C GLY A 42 9.34 -4.93 9.28
N THR A 43 9.81 -6.18 9.25
CA THR A 43 9.64 -7.08 8.11
C THR A 43 8.51 -8.08 8.30
N SER A 44 7.86 -8.10 9.47
CA SER A 44 6.71 -8.94 9.81
C SER A 44 5.42 -8.24 9.39
N ALA A 45 4.68 -8.83 8.44
CA ALA A 45 3.39 -8.30 8.00
C ALA A 45 2.37 -8.18 9.15
N PRO A 46 2.20 -9.18 10.03
CA PRO A 46 1.31 -9.07 11.20
C PRO A 46 1.58 -7.86 12.09
N ASP A 47 2.84 -7.45 12.24
CA ASP A 47 3.22 -6.34 13.12
C ASP A 47 2.89 -4.95 12.54
N LEU A 48 2.69 -4.88 11.22
CA LEU A 48 2.36 -3.64 10.51
C LEU A 48 0.86 -3.50 10.21
N MET A 49 0.14 -4.62 10.16
CA MET A 49 -1.26 -4.65 9.76
C MET A 49 -2.21 -4.54 10.95
N VAL A 50 -3.39 -3.98 10.70
CA VAL A 50 -4.48 -3.86 11.66
C VAL A 50 -5.63 -4.79 11.25
N GLN A 51 -6.48 -5.21 12.17
CA GLN A 51 -7.75 -5.86 11.83
C GLN A 51 -8.86 -4.81 11.94
N VAL A 52 -9.61 -4.58 10.85
CA VAL A 52 -10.66 -3.56 10.82
C VAL A 52 -11.94 -4.17 10.29
N SER A 53 -13.03 -3.89 10.99
CA SER A 53 -14.39 -4.32 10.61
C SER A 53 -15.31 -3.12 10.44
N PHE A 54 -16.22 -3.21 9.48
CA PHE A 54 -17.29 -2.24 9.25
C PHE A 54 -18.62 -2.97 9.19
N LEU A 55 -19.59 -2.58 10.02
CA LEU A 55 -20.90 -3.24 10.15
C LEU A 55 -20.75 -4.77 10.37
N ASP A 56 -19.90 -5.15 11.32
CA ASP A 56 -19.59 -6.54 11.67
C ASP A 56 -19.01 -7.40 10.53
N LYS A 57 -18.54 -6.75 9.46
CA LYS A 57 -17.81 -7.40 8.37
C LYS A 57 -16.36 -6.98 8.42
N GLU A 58 -15.47 -7.96 8.57
CA GLU A 58 -14.04 -7.73 8.39
C GLU A 58 -13.79 -7.20 6.99
N MET A 59 -12.96 -6.17 6.89
CA MET A 59 -12.60 -5.62 5.58
C MET A 59 -11.69 -6.57 4.78
N TRP A 60 -11.03 -7.51 5.44
CA TRP A 60 -10.19 -8.55 4.83
C TRP A 60 -10.05 -9.74 5.79
N THR A 61 -9.86 -10.94 5.24
CA THR A 61 -9.63 -12.17 6.00
C THR A 61 -8.25 -12.71 5.68
N TYR A 62 -7.41 -12.86 6.69
CA TYR A 62 -6.05 -13.36 6.53
C TYR A 62 -5.99 -14.86 6.27
N TRP A 63 -4.86 -15.28 5.72
CA TRP A 63 -4.40 -16.66 5.83
C TRP A 63 -4.51 -17.17 7.28
N PRO A 64 -4.96 -18.42 7.50
CA PRO A 64 -4.97 -19.04 8.83
C PRO A 64 -3.59 -19.08 9.49
N GLY A 65 -3.38 -18.26 10.52
CA GLY A 65 -2.09 -18.16 11.24
C GLY A 65 -1.37 -16.82 11.07
N MET A 66 -1.92 -15.90 10.28
CA MET A 66 -1.49 -14.50 10.23
C MET A 66 -2.49 -13.65 11.01
N THR A 67 -2.30 -13.57 12.33
CA THR A 67 -3.11 -12.70 13.20
C THR A 67 -2.46 -11.32 13.27
N PRO A 68 -3.08 -10.26 12.70
CA PRO A 68 -2.53 -8.91 12.79
C PRO A 68 -2.46 -8.45 14.23
N THR A 69 -1.31 -7.95 14.63
CA THR A 69 -1.08 -7.39 15.96
C THR A 69 -0.95 -5.88 15.90
N ASN A 70 -0.56 -5.34 14.74
CA ASN A 70 -0.20 -3.94 14.55
C ASN A 70 0.80 -3.44 15.61
N ALA A 71 1.72 -4.29 16.08
CA ALA A 71 2.65 -3.97 17.16
C ALA A 71 3.50 -2.71 16.88
N LYS A 72 3.63 -2.29 15.62
CA LYS A 72 4.36 -1.09 15.18
C LYS A 72 3.48 0.14 14.97
N GLY A 73 2.15 -0.01 15.10
CA GLY A 73 1.20 1.08 14.92
C GLY A 73 1.12 1.64 13.50
N PHE A 74 1.60 0.90 12.50
CA PHE A 74 1.65 1.37 11.12
C PHE A 74 0.26 1.41 10.46
N ASN A 75 -0.64 0.52 10.86
CA ASN A 75 -1.99 0.39 10.29
C ASN A 75 -1.95 0.20 8.76
N ALA A 76 -1.23 -0.83 8.29
CA ALA A 76 -1.29 -1.23 6.90
C ALA A 76 -2.71 -1.71 6.57
N ILE A 77 -3.26 -1.16 5.48
CA ILE A 77 -4.60 -1.44 4.96
C ILE A 77 -4.43 -2.02 3.56
N PRO A 78 -5.01 -3.20 3.26
CA PRO A 78 -4.92 -3.82 1.95
C PRO A 78 -5.87 -3.15 0.94
N ALA A 79 -5.59 -1.90 0.60
CA ALA A 79 -6.39 -1.13 -0.35
C ALA A 79 -6.17 -1.59 -1.80
N GLY A 80 -5.11 -2.34 -2.09
CA GLY A 80 -4.77 -2.77 -3.44
C GLY A 80 -3.89 -1.77 -4.17
N TYR A 81 -3.99 -1.75 -5.50
CA TYR A 81 -3.22 -0.90 -6.40
C TYR A 81 -3.98 -0.64 -7.70
N LEU A 82 -3.57 0.39 -8.44
CA LEU A 82 -4.02 0.63 -9.81
C LEU A 82 -2.89 0.34 -10.79
N ASP A 83 -3.23 -0.33 -11.88
CA ASP A 83 -2.35 -0.52 -13.02
C ASP A 83 -2.96 0.17 -14.24
N ARG A 84 -2.53 1.41 -14.46
CA ARG A 84 -3.02 2.30 -15.52
C ARG A 84 -2.49 1.92 -16.90
N SER A 85 -1.65 0.88 -17.02
CA SER A 85 -1.28 0.33 -18.33
C SER A 85 -2.39 -0.54 -18.93
N LYS A 86 -3.38 -0.93 -18.12
CA LYS A 86 -4.49 -1.79 -18.54
C LYS A 86 -5.65 -0.98 -19.10
N ILE A 87 -6.47 -1.62 -19.93
CA ILE A 87 -7.63 -1.02 -20.62
C ILE A 87 -8.66 -0.43 -19.64
N ASP A 88 -8.75 -0.98 -18.41
CA ASP A 88 -9.63 -0.49 -17.34
C ASP A 88 -8.80 0.23 -16.26
N THR A 89 -8.47 1.49 -16.52
CA THR A 89 -7.51 2.30 -15.74
C THR A 89 -8.00 2.74 -14.37
N ASP A 90 -9.31 2.67 -14.12
CA ASP A 90 -9.95 3.14 -12.89
C ASP A 90 -10.26 2.00 -11.91
N SER A 91 -9.76 0.81 -12.23
CA SER A 91 -10.14 -0.43 -11.61
C SER A 91 -9.09 -0.89 -10.59
N VAL A 92 -9.46 -0.88 -9.30
CA VAL A 92 -8.54 -1.28 -8.23
C VAL A 92 -8.35 -2.79 -8.25
N SER A 93 -7.09 -3.20 -8.37
CA SER A 93 -6.64 -4.58 -8.31
C SER A 93 -6.11 -4.92 -6.92
N GLY A 94 -6.26 -6.17 -6.49
CA GLY A 94 -5.68 -6.64 -5.22
C GLY A 94 -6.32 -6.05 -3.96
N TYR A 95 -7.46 -5.37 -4.05
CA TYR A 95 -8.22 -4.91 -2.88
C TYR A 95 -8.54 -6.08 -1.94
N GLY A 96 -8.31 -5.88 -0.64
CA GLY A 96 -8.44 -6.92 0.39
C GLY A 96 -7.22 -7.83 0.53
N HIS A 97 -6.41 -7.93 -0.53
CA HIS A 97 -5.32 -8.90 -0.64
C HIS A 97 -3.92 -8.24 -0.58
N TYR A 98 -3.79 -6.96 -0.97
CA TYR A 98 -2.51 -6.26 -1.10
C TYR A 98 -2.53 -4.91 -0.38
N ALA A 99 -1.58 -4.68 0.53
CA ALA A 99 -1.25 -3.35 1.04
C ALA A 99 0.08 -2.91 0.42
N ALA A 100 0.10 -1.87 -0.41
CA ALA A 100 1.30 -1.47 -1.16
C ALA A 100 1.58 0.03 -1.02
N TYR A 101 2.86 0.36 -0.78
CA TYR A 101 3.32 1.70 -0.45
C TYR A 101 4.60 2.05 -1.19
N TRP A 102 4.62 3.22 -1.85
CA TRP A 102 5.84 3.73 -2.48
C TRP A 102 6.94 4.04 -1.47
N THR A 103 8.18 3.81 -1.88
CA THR A 103 9.36 4.40 -1.24
C THR A 103 10.00 5.45 -2.17
N SER A 104 10.91 6.27 -1.64
CA SER A 104 11.63 7.27 -2.43
C SER A 104 12.70 6.68 -3.36
N ASP A 105 13.02 5.40 -3.20
CA ASP A 105 14.11 4.74 -3.89
C ASP A 105 13.70 4.32 -5.30
N THR A 106 14.70 4.25 -6.18
CA THR A 106 14.53 3.81 -7.58
C THR A 106 15.61 2.81 -7.94
N GLU A 107 15.28 1.91 -8.86
CA GLU A 107 16.22 0.94 -9.44
C GLU A 107 16.17 1.08 -10.97
N GLY A 108 17.13 1.85 -11.52
CA GLY A 108 17.09 2.29 -12.91
C GLY A 108 15.81 3.09 -13.21
N ASP A 109 15.07 2.64 -14.22
CA ASP A 109 13.84 3.28 -14.67
C ASP A 109 12.61 2.91 -13.83
N LEU A 110 12.75 2.01 -12.85
CA LEU A 110 11.67 1.57 -11.97
C LEU A 110 11.75 2.24 -10.61
N ALA A 111 10.60 2.35 -9.95
CA ALA A 111 10.49 2.79 -8.56
C ALA A 111 10.35 1.60 -7.61
N CYS A 112 10.94 1.73 -6.42
CA CYS A 112 10.82 0.75 -5.36
C CYS A 112 9.54 0.96 -4.54
N TYR A 113 8.91 -0.14 -4.15
CA TYR A 113 7.81 -0.12 -3.20
C TYR A 113 7.92 -1.27 -2.19
N ARG A 114 7.17 -1.16 -1.12
CA ARG A 114 6.94 -2.22 -0.14
C ARG A 114 5.50 -2.67 -0.22
N TYR A 115 5.28 -3.97 -0.10
CA TYR A 115 3.93 -4.49 -0.08
C TYR A 115 3.79 -5.69 0.84
N ILE A 116 2.55 -5.92 1.26
CA ILE A 116 2.14 -7.05 2.07
C ILE A 116 1.02 -7.77 1.33
N GLN A 117 1.13 -9.10 1.25
CA GLN A 117 0.07 -9.98 0.76
C GLN A 117 -0.60 -10.69 1.94
N GLU A 118 -1.91 -10.92 1.85
CA GLU A 118 -2.70 -11.52 2.93
C GLU A 118 -2.27 -12.94 3.37
N ASP A 119 -1.53 -13.63 2.52
CA ASP A 119 -1.07 -15.02 2.70
C ASP A 119 0.46 -15.13 2.92
N ASN A 120 1.15 -13.99 3.09
CA ASN A 120 2.60 -13.97 3.27
C ASN A 120 3.05 -13.29 4.57
N PRO A 121 3.77 -14.03 5.43
CA PRO A 121 4.61 -13.61 6.54
C PRO A 121 5.11 -12.19 6.61
N LEU A 122 5.64 -11.81 5.45
CA LEU A 122 6.76 -10.90 5.33
C LEU A 122 6.36 -9.71 4.47
N VAL A 123 6.87 -8.56 4.86
CA VAL A 123 6.88 -7.38 4.00
C VAL A 123 7.81 -7.67 2.83
N GLN A 124 7.29 -7.54 1.61
CA GLN A 124 8.01 -7.81 0.38
C GLN A 124 8.44 -6.51 -0.31
N LYS A 125 9.50 -6.62 -1.13
CA LYS A 125 9.97 -5.56 -2.02
C LYS A 125 9.40 -5.80 -3.42
N GLY A 126 8.96 -4.73 -4.07
CA GLY A 126 8.63 -4.74 -5.49
C GLY A 126 9.30 -3.60 -6.25
N LEU A 127 9.34 -3.74 -7.58
CA LEU A 127 9.73 -2.71 -8.53
C LEU A 127 8.56 -2.45 -9.48
N GLY A 128 8.27 -1.19 -9.77
CA GLY A 128 7.11 -0.81 -10.56
C GLY A 128 7.36 0.37 -11.50
N SER A 129 6.54 0.46 -12.55
CA SER A 129 6.54 1.61 -13.45
C SER A 129 6.29 2.90 -12.67
N LYS A 130 7.09 3.94 -12.96
CA LYS A 130 6.96 5.25 -12.31
C LYS A 130 5.68 6.00 -12.67
N THR A 131 5.05 5.63 -13.79
CA THR A 131 3.88 6.32 -14.36
C THR A 131 2.61 5.46 -14.38
N SER A 132 2.76 4.16 -14.65
CA SER A 132 1.61 3.26 -14.89
C SER A 132 1.11 2.55 -13.63
N LEU A 133 2.02 2.20 -12.71
CA LEU A 133 1.63 1.63 -11.43
C LEU A 133 1.28 2.77 -10.48
N ALA A 134 0.17 2.67 -9.76
CA ALA A 134 -0.20 3.64 -8.74
C ALA A 134 -0.59 2.96 -7.42
N LEU A 135 0.05 3.41 -6.34
CA LEU A 135 0.02 2.81 -5.00
C LEU A 135 -0.34 3.85 -3.95
N SER A 136 -0.61 3.41 -2.71
CA SER A 136 -0.80 4.32 -1.59
C SER A 136 0.50 5.03 -1.19
N VAL A 137 0.36 6.21 -0.59
CA VAL A 137 1.49 7.02 -0.09
C VAL A 137 1.37 7.20 1.42
N ARG A 138 2.49 7.02 2.12
CA ARG A 138 2.67 7.37 3.53
C ARG A 138 3.89 8.27 3.63
N CYS A 139 3.73 9.49 4.11
CA CYS A 139 4.85 10.42 4.22
C CYS A 139 5.52 10.33 5.60
N VAL A 140 6.83 10.58 5.63
CA VAL A 140 7.66 10.65 6.85
C VAL A 140 8.35 12.02 6.94
N ARG A 141 8.86 12.36 8.12
CA ARG A 141 9.58 13.60 8.42
C ARG A 141 10.95 13.29 9.03
#